data_AF-D3AVF2-F1
#
_entry.id   AF-D3AVF2-F1
#
_cell.length_a   1.000
_cell.length_b   1.000
_cell.length_c   1.000
_cell.angle_alpha   90.00
_cell.angle_beta   90.00
_cell.angle_gamma   90.00
#
_symmetry.space_group_name_H-M   'P 1'
#
loop_
_entity.id
_entity.type
_entity.pdbx_description
1 polymer ?
#
loop_
_entity_poly.entity_id
_entity_poly.type
_entity_poly.pdbx_seq_one_letter_code
_entity_poly.pdbx_strand_id
1 'polypeptide(L)' 'LFTWLRDNGYLIRRKGADWNMPTQRSMEMGLFEIKESTHLDGNGCNVTTRTPKVTGKGQQYFINKFLGGEQSA' A
#
# COMPACT_ATOMS: atom_id res chain seq x y z
N LEU A 1 -10.57 -2.86 -6.47
CA LEU A 1 -9.84 -2.68 -5.20
C LEU A 1 -8.85 -1.50 -5.21
N PHE A 2 -7.78 -1.51 -6.01
CA PHE A 2 -6.74 -0.45 -5.96
C PHE A 2 -7.24 0.98 -6.18
N THR A 3 -8.22 1.19 -7.06
CA THR A 3 -8.84 2.51 -7.26
C THR A 3 -9.48 3.01 -5.97
N TRP A 4 -10.31 2.19 -5.31
CA TRP A 4 -10.89 2.52 -4.01
C TRP A 4 -9.82 2.88 -2.96
N LEU A 5 -8.73 2.10 -2.89
CA LEU A 5 -7.64 2.40 -1.95
C LEU A 5 -6.96 3.75 -2.24
N ARG A 6 -6.81 4.14 -3.51
CA ARG A 6 -6.26 5.46 -3.87
C ARG A 6 -7.24 6.59 -3.59
N ASP A 7 -8.50 6.39 -3.93
CA ASP A 7 -9.55 7.40 -3.76
C ASP A 7 -9.87 7.65 -2.29
N ASN A 8 -9.69 6.63 -1.43
CA ASN A 8 -9.84 6.74 0.03
C ASN A 8 -8.53 7.13 0.75
N GLY A 9 -7.47 7.48 0.02
CA GLY A 9 -6.21 7.97 0.57
C GLY A 9 -5.37 6.93 1.30
N TYR A 10 -5.59 5.63 1.04
CA TYR A 10 -4.71 4.56 1.53
C TYR A 10 -3.45 4.44 0.68
N LEU A 11 -3.60 4.58 -0.64
CA LEU A 11 -2.51 4.56 -1.60
C LEU A 11 -2.41 5.90 -2.33
N ILE A 12 -1.22 6.23 -2.81
CA ILE A 12 -0.95 7.46 -3.56
C ILE A 12 -1.62 7.38 -4.94
N ARG A 13 -2.41 8.41 -5.28
CA ARG A 13 -3.11 8.57 -6.57
C ARG A 13 -2.30 9.34 -7.62
N ARG A 14 -1.18 9.95 -7.25
CA ARG A 14 -0.31 10.64 -8.21
C ARG A 14 0.33 9.63 -9.16
N LYS A 15 0.19 9.84 -10.47
CA LYS A 15 0.88 9.03 -11.48
C LYS A 15 2.38 9.30 -11.40
N GLY A 16 3.19 8.24 -11.42
CA GLY A 16 4.65 8.32 -11.29
C GLY A 16 5.19 7.17 -10.43
N ALA A 17 6.42 7.33 -9.94
CA ALA A 17 7.13 6.32 -9.15
C ALA A 17 6.39 5.91 -7.86
N ASP A 18 5.60 6.81 -7.28
CA ASP A 18 4.86 6.54 -6.05
C ASP A 18 3.46 5.95 -6.29
N TRP A 19 3.07 5.69 -7.54
CA TRP A 19 1.75 5.14 -7.81
C TRP A 19 1.58 3.79 -7.09
N ASN A 20 0.50 3.65 -6.33
CA ASN A 20 0.24 2.52 -5.42
C ASN A 20 1.14 2.42 -4.18
N MET A 21 2.03 3.37 -3.94
CA MET A 21 2.72 3.43 -2.66
C MET A 21 1.75 3.88 -1.56
N PRO A 22 1.88 3.36 -0.33
CA PRO A 22 1.01 3.72 0.77
C PRO A 22 1.26 5.18 1.16
N THR A 23 0.19 5.88 1.52
CA THR A 23 0.30 7.24 2.04
C THR A 23 0.99 7.23 3.41
N GLN A 24 1.60 8.35 3.80
CA GLN A 24 2.20 8.51 5.12
C GLN A 24 1.22 8.11 6.24
N ARG A 25 -0.04 8.57 6.16
CA ARG A 25 -1.11 8.18 7.07
C ARG A 25 -1.28 6.66 7.18
N SER A 26 -1.25 5.95 6.06
CA SER A 26 -1.47 4.50 6.03
C SER A 26 -0.29 3.71 6.58
N MET A 27 0.92 4.26 6.44
CA MET A 27 2.13 3.75 7.09
C MET A 27 2.08 3.96 8.59
N GLU A 28 1.71 5.15 9.06
CA GLU A 28 1.54 5.46 10.49
C GLU A 28 0.44 4.63 11.16
N MET A 29 -0.65 4.36 10.43
CA MET A 29 -1.69 3.44 10.88
C MET A 29 -1.21 1.97 10.94
N GLY A 30 -0.04 1.65 10.36
CA GLY A 30 0.52 0.30 10.30
C GLY A 30 -0.27 -0.65 9.40
N LEU A 31 -0.99 -0.11 8.40
CA LEU A 31 -1.81 -0.92 7.48
C LEU A 31 -0.95 -1.59 6.40
N PHE A 32 0.18 -0.97 6.07
CA PHE A 32 1.09 -1.43 5.04
C PHE A 32 2.53 -1.44 5.55
N GLU A 33 3.34 -2.29 4.94
CA GLU A 33 4.78 -2.28 4.97
C GLU A 33 5.32 -2.20 3.54
N ILE A 34 6.55 -1.73 3.37
CA ILE A 34 7.20 -1.67 2.06
C ILE A 34 8.33 -2.69 2.06
N LYS A 35 8.23 -3.69 1.17
CA LYS A 35 9.33 -4.61 0.89
C LYS A 35 10.16 -4.04 -0.25
N GLU A 36 11.44 -3.84 0.00
CA GLU A 36 12.41 -3.39 -1.00
C GLU A 36 13.27 -4.57 -1.46
N SER A 37 13.55 -4.64 -2.76
CA SER A 37 14.42 -5.64 -3.36
C SER A 37 15.21 -5.03 -4.50
N THR A 38 16.50 -5.34 -4.55
CA THR A 38 17.41 -4.88 -5.61
C THR A 38 17.76 -6.05 -6.50
N HIS A 39 17.72 -5.84 -7.81
CA HIS A 39 18.18 -6.80 -8.82
C HIS A 39 18.95 -6.08 -9.92
N LEU A 40 19.78 -6.81 -10.65
CA LEU A 40 20.42 -6.31 -11.87
C LEU A 40 19.47 -6.52 -13.05
N ASP A 41 19.31 -5.49 -13.88
CA ASP A 41 18.64 -5.63 -15.16
C ASP A 41 19.58 -6.20 -16.25
N GLY A 42 19.04 -6.39 -17.45
CA GLY A 42 19.81 -6.93 -18.59
C GLY A 42 20.96 -6.05 -19.07
N ASN A 43 21.03 -4.78 -18.62
CA ASN A 43 22.11 -3.84 -18.93
C ASN A 43 23.12 -3.72 -17.78
N GLY A 44 22.99 -4.54 -16.73
CA GLY A 44 23.85 -4.49 -15.55
C GLY A 44 23.55 -3.30 -14.63
N CYS A 45 22.42 -2.64 -14.80
CA CYS A 45 21.99 -1.55 -13.93
C CYS A 45 21.25 -2.10 -12.70
N ASN A 46 21.51 -1.53 -11.53
CA ASN A 46 20.80 -1.88 -10.30
C ASN A 46 19.39 -1.27 -10.31
N VAL A 47 18.37 -2.12 -10.26
CA VAL A 47 16.97 -1.74 -10.18
C VAL A 47 16.44 -2.07 -8.79
N THR A 48 16.07 -1.03 -8.04
CA THR A 48 15.40 -1.15 -6.75
C THR A 48 13.89 -1.16 -6.96
N THR A 49 13.23 -2.25 -6.56
CA THR A 49 11.78 -2.40 -6.59
C THR A 49 11.21 -2.27 -5.19
N ARG A 50 10.17 -1.44 -5.04
CA ARG A 50 9.44 -1.25 -3.78
C ARG A 50 8.04 -1.82 -3.94
N THR A 51 7.68 -2.78 -3.11
CA THR A 51 6.36 -3.41 -3.15
C THR A 51 5.63 -3.19 -1.84
N PRO A 52 4.50 -2.48 -1.83
CA PRO A 52 3.67 -2.41 -0.65
C PRO A 52 2.99 -3.74 -0.37
N LYS A 53 3.00 -4.14 0.89
CA LYS A 53 2.34 -5.33 1.42
C LYS A 53 1.38 -4.90 2.52
N VAL A 54 0.20 -5.51 2.55
CA VAL A 54 -0.75 -5.32 3.64
C VAL A 54 -0.24 -6.10 4.85
N THR A 55 -0.12 -5.45 6.00
CA THR A 55 0.30 -6.12 7.24
C THR A 55 -0.84 -6.99 7.80
N GLY A 56 -0.57 -7.85 8.79
CA GLY A 56 -1.64 -8.57 9.49
C GLY A 56 -2.69 -7.64 10.10
N LYS A 57 -2.25 -6.50 10.66
CA LYS A 57 -3.15 -5.43 11.15
C LYS A 57 -3.98 -4.83 10.01
N GLY A 58 -3.35 -4.55 8.86
CA GLY A 58 -4.03 -4.04 7.68
C GLY A 58 -5.10 -4.99 7.14
N GLN A 59 -4.83 -6.30 7.15
CA GLN A 59 -5.81 -7.31 6.75
C GLN A 59 -7.05 -7.26 7.64
N GLN A 60 -6.89 -7.30 8.96
CA GLN A 60 -8.00 -7.18 9.92
C GLN A 60 -8.77 -5.87 9.73
N TYR A 61 -8.05 -4.76 9.55
CA TYR A 61 -8.65 -3.45 9.31
C TYR A 61 -9.54 -3.44 8.05
N PHE A 62 -9.04 -3.92 6.92
CA PHE A 62 -9.80 -3.91 5.66
C PHE A 62 -10.95 -4.94 5.68
N ILE A 63 -10.75 -6.12 6.28
CA ILE A 63 -11.81 -7.11 6.49
C ILE A 63 -12.96 -6.48 7.28
N ASN A 64 -12.66 -5.89 8.45
CA ASN A 64 -13.66 -5.24 9.28
C ASN A 64 -14.33 -4.07 8.56
N LYS A 65 -13.57 -3.27 7.81
CA LYS A 65 -14.11 -2.13 7.07
C LYS A 65 -15.07 -2.53 5.94
N PHE A 66 -14.82 -3.66 5.28
CA PHE A 66 -15.61 -4.09 4.12
C PHE A 66 -16.72 -5.08 4.47
N LEU A 67 -16.56 -5.87 5.53
CA LEU A 67 -17.53 -6.91 5.93
C LEU A 67 -18.23 -6.58 7.27
N GLY A 68 -17.59 -5.81 8.14
CA GLY A 68 -18.21 -5.29 9.36
C GLY A 68 -18.89 -3.97 9.06
N GLY A 69 -20.15 -4.02 8.60
CA GLY A 69 -20.96 -2.82 8.37
C GLY A 69 -20.87 -1.85 9.56
N GLU A 70 -20.74 -0.56 9.22
CA GLU A 70 -20.94 0.62 10.08
C GLU A 70 -21.05 0.33 11.59
N GLN A 71 -19.91 0.21 12.26
CA GLN A 71 -19.86 0.57 13.68
C GLN A 71 -19.01 1.81 13.81
N SER A 72 -19.62 2.94 13.48
CA SER A 72 -19.27 4.23 14.04
C SER A 72 -20.53 4.71 14.74
N ALA A 73 -20.50 4.58 16.07
CA ALA A 73 -21.33 5.38 16.97
C ALA A 73 -20.95 6.86 16.85
#